data_AF-A0A0A1TRR7-F1
#
_entry.id   AF-A0A0A1TRR7-F1
#
_cell.length_a   1.000
_cell.length_b   1.000
_cell.length_c   1.000
_cell.angle_alpha   90.00
_cell.angle_beta   90.00
_cell.angle_gamma   90.00
#
_symmetry.space_group_name_H-M   'P 1'
#
loop_
_entity.id
_entity.type
_entity.pdbx_description
1 polymer ?
#
loop_
_entity_poly.entity_id
_entity_poly.type
_entity_poly.pdbx_seq_one_letter_code
_entity_poly.pdbx_strand_id
1 'polypeptide(L)'
;MTYRYSTLFGAGPDVKSMDKFNILQRSTAHSAAGYRKFFTTKNLKERLPKLNQDIAATFDALDLSKASDSFEIFYGLIYQLTQRSLGCNDVADSPELLAKTLEMFTRLDCTSGVEVMFPSLVTPNKRQKKEAGRELFQIMHTIMEKRRQSGERGDDAMQRLMDDGDSDLEITFFIVRALFAGLLNTGVNASWIPVYLAQDTEWRDRVRTEVDAIISKYRQTADEAVTDVLARVELEDWEEGFPTIALALKESIRMNVPGSAFRKNMSGKDIQIPGTNTIIPKDAFACFLLDDRHMNPDIYVEPETWNPRRYLEGRAEDKKSPNAYLGWGTGLHPCLGTRFAKLETHMAVATFVARFDFELCDKDMGPRTSPLPVTDRDWHSAKPIFGDMYLKITKRQ
;
A
#
# COMPACT_ATOMS: atom_id res chain seq x y z
N MET A 1 12.73 0.60 -23.71
CA MET A 1 11.39 0.75 -23.10
C MET A 1 11.40 1.23 -21.64
N THR A 2 12.55 1.30 -20.96
CA THR A 2 12.63 1.50 -19.49
C THR A 2 12.95 2.93 -19.00
N TYR A 3 13.18 3.89 -19.89
CA TYR A 3 13.43 5.31 -19.52
C TYR A 3 12.21 6.04 -18.91
N ARG A 4 11.06 5.36 -18.76
CA ARG A 4 9.76 5.97 -18.40
C ARG A 4 9.43 5.98 -16.90
N TYR A 5 10.22 5.31 -16.05
CA TYR A 5 9.84 5.03 -14.65
C TYR A 5 10.64 5.77 -13.59
N SER A 6 11.73 6.44 -13.96
CA SER A 6 12.72 6.90 -12.99
C SER A 6 12.41 8.28 -12.39
N THR A 7 11.43 8.98 -12.94
CA THR A 7 11.01 10.33 -12.53
C THR A 7 9.74 10.36 -11.68
N LEU A 8 9.06 9.22 -11.48
CA LEU A 8 7.76 9.18 -10.80
C LEU A 8 7.84 9.00 -9.27
N PHE A 9 8.92 8.41 -8.78
CA PHE A 9 9.24 8.41 -7.35
C PHE A 9 10.25 9.51 -7.12
N GLY A 10 9.77 10.69 -6.76
CA GLY A 10 10.60 11.84 -6.42
C GLY A 10 11.71 11.40 -5.46
N ALA A 11 12.96 11.54 -5.92
CA ALA A 11 14.16 11.37 -5.11
C ALA A 11 14.40 10.01 -4.45
N GLY A 12 14.14 8.91 -5.18
CA GLY A 12 15.01 7.73 -5.09
C GLY A 12 16.40 8.03 -5.68
N PRO A 13 17.44 7.21 -5.38
CA PRO A 13 18.82 7.51 -5.76
C PRO A 13 18.97 7.78 -7.27
N ASP A 14 19.89 8.71 -7.56
CA ASP A 14 20.09 9.36 -8.86
C ASP A 14 20.22 8.37 -10.02
N VAL A 15 19.26 8.45 -10.94
CA VAL A 15 19.12 7.65 -12.15
C VAL A 15 20.31 7.85 -13.10
N LYS A 16 20.94 9.02 -13.13
CA LYS A 16 22.11 9.27 -13.97
C LYS A 16 23.35 8.48 -13.51
N SER A 17 23.43 8.17 -12.22
CA SER A 17 24.49 7.31 -11.67
C SER A 17 24.27 5.82 -11.97
N MET A 18 23.02 5.41 -12.22
CA MET A 18 22.63 4.01 -12.49
C MET A 18 22.82 3.59 -13.95
N ASP A 19 22.81 4.55 -14.89
CA ASP A 19 23.11 4.29 -16.31
C ASP A 19 24.56 3.86 -16.54
N LYS A 20 25.50 4.23 -15.64
CA LYS A 20 26.89 3.72 -15.70
C LYS A 20 27.00 2.21 -15.44
N PHE A 21 25.97 1.58 -14.87
CA PHE A 21 26.02 0.18 -14.44
C PHE A 21 25.07 -0.76 -15.18
N ASN A 22 24.29 -0.29 -16.18
CA ASN A 22 23.35 -1.15 -16.94
C ASN A 22 22.31 -1.91 -16.06
N ILE A 23 22.10 -1.49 -14.81
CA ILE A 23 21.29 -2.16 -13.78
C ILE A 23 19.81 -2.25 -14.19
N LEU A 24 19.29 -1.22 -14.88
CA LEU A 24 17.89 -1.18 -15.32
C LEU A 24 17.59 -1.98 -16.59
N GLN A 25 18.62 -2.45 -17.32
CA GLN A 25 18.44 -3.24 -18.54
C GLN A 25 18.62 -4.75 -18.33
N ARG A 26 19.28 -5.18 -17.24
CA ARG A 26 19.62 -6.60 -17.02
C ARG A 26 18.80 -7.33 -15.96
N SER A 27 18.28 -6.65 -14.94
CA SER A 27 17.58 -7.36 -13.85
C SER A 27 16.13 -7.69 -14.22
N THR A 28 15.79 -8.98 -14.24
CA THR A 28 14.43 -9.49 -14.33
C THR A 28 13.54 -9.05 -13.15
N ALA A 29 14.15 -8.75 -12.00
CA ALA A 29 13.48 -8.31 -10.77
C ALA A 29 12.73 -6.98 -10.95
N HIS A 30 13.24 -6.07 -11.77
CA HIS A 30 12.66 -4.72 -11.94
C HIS A 30 11.67 -4.59 -13.11
N SER A 31 11.37 -5.71 -13.77
CA SER A 31 10.36 -5.76 -14.82
C SER A 31 8.96 -5.95 -14.23
N ALA A 32 7.92 -5.58 -14.98
CA ALA A 32 6.54 -5.92 -14.62
C ALA A 32 6.34 -7.44 -14.43
N ALA A 33 7.15 -8.27 -15.11
CA ALA A 33 7.16 -9.72 -14.94
C ALA A 33 7.76 -10.15 -13.59
N GLY A 34 8.75 -9.41 -13.06
CA GLY A 34 9.36 -9.65 -11.76
C GLY A 34 8.35 -9.57 -10.61
N TYR A 35 7.55 -8.50 -10.57
CA TYR A 35 6.47 -8.38 -9.57
C TYR A 35 5.38 -9.45 -9.74
N ARG A 36 4.99 -9.75 -10.99
CA ARG A 36 3.97 -10.78 -11.26
C ARG A 36 4.40 -12.18 -10.83
N LYS A 37 5.70 -12.49 -10.83
CA LYS A 37 6.24 -13.77 -10.34
C LYS A 37 5.81 -14.02 -8.89
N PHE A 38 5.76 -13.00 -8.03
CA PHE A 38 5.42 -13.16 -6.62
C PHE A 38 3.91 -13.24 -6.33
N PHE A 39 3.07 -12.71 -7.22
CA PHE A 39 1.61 -12.68 -7.05
C PHE A 39 0.85 -13.76 -7.83
N THR A 40 1.52 -14.86 -8.16
CA THR A 40 0.86 -16.04 -8.73
C THR A 40 -0.03 -16.70 -7.68
N THR A 41 -1.10 -17.39 -8.12
CA THR A 41 -2.01 -18.11 -7.21
C THR A 41 -1.25 -19.08 -6.32
N LYS A 42 -0.27 -19.81 -6.87
CA LYS A 42 0.59 -20.72 -6.10
C LYS A 42 1.31 -19.98 -4.96
N ASN A 43 2.01 -18.90 -5.27
CA ASN A 43 2.80 -18.18 -4.27
C ASN A 43 1.91 -17.51 -3.21
N LEU A 44 0.75 -16.97 -3.59
CA LEU A 44 -0.20 -16.41 -2.62
C LEU A 44 -0.76 -17.47 -1.69
N LYS A 45 -1.13 -18.67 -2.20
CA LYS A 45 -1.56 -19.80 -1.37
C LYS A 45 -0.48 -20.27 -0.41
N GLU A 46 0.77 -20.37 -0.87
CA GLU A 46 1.92 -20.74 -0.02
C GLU A 46 2.14 -19.72 1.13
N ARG A 47 1.87 -18.43 0.89
CA ARG A 47 2.07 -17.36 1.89
C ARG A 47 0.90 -17.18 2.84
N LEU A 48 -0.31 -17.57 2.43
CA LEU A 48 -1.55 -17.29 3.14
C LEU A 48 -1.53 -17.67 4.63
N PRO A 49 -1.00 -18.83 5.06
CA PRO A 49 -0.94 -19.18 6.48
C PRO A 49 -0.10 -18.19 7.31
N LYS A 50 1.03 -17.73 6.76
CA LYS A 50 1.93 -16.80 7.46
C LYS A 50 1.33 -15.40 7.53
N LEU A 51 0.65 -14.96 6.47
CA LEU A 51 -0.10 -13.69 6.47
C LEU A 51 -1.20 -13.70 7.53
N ASN A 52 -1.99 -14.78 7.62
CA ASN A 52 -3.00 -14.93 8.66
C ASN A 52 -2.38 -14.93 10.07
N GLN A 53 -1.25 -15.62 10.25
CA GLN A 53 -0.53 -15.64 11.53
C GLN A 53 -0.07 -14.25 11.95
N ASP A 54 0.55 -13.49 11.05
CA ASP A 54 1.03 -12.13 11.35
C ASP A 54 -0.14 -11.20 11.70
N ILE A 55 -1.25 -11.24 10.94
CA ILE A 55 -2.45 -10.45 11.23
C ILE A 55 -3.03 -10.81 12.60
N ALA A 56 -3.16 -12.09 12.91
CA ALA A 56 -3.66 -12.54 14.20
C ALA A 56 -2.75 -12.04 15.34
N ALA A 57 -1.44 -12.20 15.20
CA ALA A 57 -0.45 -11.76 16.18
C ALA A 57 -0.46 -10.24 16.41
N THR A 58 -0.58 -9.45 15.34
CA THR A 58 -0.72 -7.98 15.45
C THR A 58 -1.94 -7.61 16.28
N PHE A 59 -3.08 -8.25 16.05
CA PHE A 59 -4.31 -7.96 16.77
C PHE A 59 -4.37 -8.56 18.18
N ASP A 60 -3.63 -9.65 18.45
CA ASP A 60 -3.45 -10.20 19.79
C ASP A 60 -2.60 -9.28 20.68
N ALA A 61 -1.67 -8.54 20.09
CA ALA A 61 -0.78 -7.61 20.79
C ALA A 61 -1.43 -6.26 21.13
N LEU A 62 -2.68 -6.02 20.71
CA LEU A 62 -3.39 -4.76 21.01
C LEU A 62 -3.70 -4.63 22.50
N ASP A 63 -3.27 -3.51 23.08
CA ASP A 63 -3.64 -3.11 24.42
C ASP A 63 -4.99 -2.36 24.38
N LEU A 64 -6.06 -3.09 24.70
CA LEU A 64 -7.43 -2.59 24.69
C LEU A 64 -7.74 -1.63 25.85
N SER A 65 -6.80 -1.40 26.77
CA SER A 65 -6.98 -0.46 27.89
C SER A 65 -6.70 1.00 27.54
N LYS A 66 -6.22 1.25 26.32
CA LYS A 66 -5.89 2.59 25.82
C LYS A 66 -6.43 2.81 24.40
N ALA A 67 -6.49 4.08 24.01
CA ALA A 67 -6.76 4.46 22.63
C ALA A 67 -5.66 3.90 21.71
N SER A 68 -6.05 3.35 20.56
CA SER A 68 -5.11 2.82 19.58
C SER A 68 -5.19 3.61 18.28
N ASP A 69 -4.05 4.07 17.76
CA ASP A 69 -4.01 4.79 16.50
C ASP A 69 -4.11 3.82 15.30
N SER A 70 -5.05 4.07 14.40
CA SER A 70 -5.31 3.20 13.25
C SER A 70 -4.15 3.17 12.25
N PHE A 71 -3.41 4.27 12.11
CA PHE A 71 -2.19 4.32 11.29
C PHE A 71 -1.06 3.54 11.95
N GLU A 72 -0.87 3.60 13.26
CA GLU A 72 0.13 2.75 13.93
C GLU A 72 -0.13 1.26 13.72
N ILE A 73 -1.39 0.83 13.86
CA ILE A 73 -1.78 -0.58 13.70
C ILE A 73 -1.67 -1.03 12.24
N PHE A 74 -2.43 -0.41 11.34
CA PHE A 74 -2.60 -0.93 9.99
C PHE A 74 -1.41 -0.62 9.09
N TYR A 75 -0.75 0.53 9.26
CA TYR A 75 0.44 0.85 8.46
C TYR A 75 1.60 -0.10 8.82
N GLY A 76 1.80 -0.37 10.11
CA GLY A 76 2.77 -1.36 10.59
C GLY A 76 2.45 -2.78 10.11
N LEU A 77 1.17 -3.18 10.19
CA LEU A 77 0.72 -4.48 9.67
C LEU A 77 0.98 -4.62 8.17
N ILE A 78 0.53 -3.67 7.35
CA ILE A 78 0.75 -3.72 5.90
C ILE A 78 2.24 -3.72 5.54
N TYR A 79 3.07 -3.00 6.30
CA TYR A 79 4.52 -3.07 6.14
C TYR A 79 5.05 -4.51 6.36
N GLN A 80 4.60 -5.19 7.41
CA GLN A 80 4.95 -6.59 7.69
C GLN A 80 4.47 -7.53 6.57
N LEU A 81 3.21 -7.42 6.14
CA LEU A 81 2.65 -8.27 5.07
C LEU A 81 3.34 -8.04 3.72
N THR A 82 3.77 -6.81 3.45
CA THR A 82 4.57 -6.49 2.27
C THR A 82 5.96 -7.13 2.36
N GLN A 83 6.61 -7.11 3.54
CA GLN A 83 7.88 -7.81 3.75
C GLN A 83 7.74 -9.33 3.55
N ARG A 84 6.65 -9.95 4.03
CA ARG A 84 6.37 -11.38 3.80
C ARG A 84 6.26 -11.75 2.32
N SER A 85 5.70 -10.85 1.53
CA SER A 85 5.31 -11.18 0.16
C SER A 85 6.36 -10.76 -0.87
N LEU A 86 7.01 -9.62 -0.67
CA LEU A 86 7.94 -9.00 -1.61
C LEU A 86 9.30 -8.63 -0.98
N GLY A 87 9.48 -8.89 0.31
CA GLY A 87 10.70 -8.58 1.06
C GLY A 87 11.40 -9.83 1.58
N CYS A 88 11.70 -9.84 2.88
CA CYS A 88 12.34 -10.95 3.57
C CYS A 88 11.66 -11.28 4.89
N ASN A 89 11.67 -12.57 5.23
CA ASN A 89 11.08 -13.07 6.47
C ASN A 89 11.87 -12.65 7.70
N ASP A 90 13.20 -12.44 7.61
CA ASP A 90 14.01 -12.00 8.76
C ASP A 90 13.50 -10.67 9.34
N VAL A 91 13.11 -9.74 8.47
CA VAL A 91 12.53 -8.46 8.88
C VAL A 91 11.10 -8.65 9.39
N ALA A 92 10.31 -9.48 8.73
CA ALA A 92 8.91 -9.69 9.10
C ALA A 92 8.73 -10.51 10.40
N ASP A 93 9.67 -11.39 10.76
CA ASP A 93 9.65 -12.19 11.99
C ASP A 93 10.27 -11.49 13.21
N SER A 94 11.11 -10.46 13.03
CA SER A 94 11.72 -9.72 14.14
C SER A 94 11.01 -8.38 14.36
N PRO A 95 10.30 -8.18 15.49
CA PRO A 95 9.69 -6.89 15.83
C PRO A 95 10.70 -5.73 15.82
N GLU A 96 11.94 -5.99 16.26
CA GLU A 96 13.01 -4.99 16.31
C GLU A 96 13.46 -4.57 14.91
N LEU A 97 13.70 -5.54 14.01
CA LEU A 97 14.07 -5.24 12.63
C LEU A 97 12.90 -4.62 11.86
N LEU A 98 11.68 -5.06 12.11
CA LEU A 98 10.47 -4.51 11.50
C LEU A 98 10.34 -3.02 11.84
N ALA A 99 10.37 -2.68 13.14
CA ALA A 99 10.28 -1.30 13.61
C ALA A 99 11.43 -0.44 13.07
N LYS A 100 12.67 -0.94 13.15
CA LYS A 100 13.85 -0.21 12.67
C LYS A 100 13.79 0.05 11.17
N THR A 101 13.47 -0.95 10.36
CA THR A 101 13.42 -0.78 8.90
C THR A 101 12.23 0.09 8.47
N LEU A 102 11.10 0.04 9.18
CA LEU A 102 9.97 0.95 8.96
C LEU A 102 10.35 2.41 9.27
N GLU A 103 11.06 2.67 10.37
CA GLU A 103 11.55 4.02 10.69
C GLU A 103 12.44 4.56 9.56
N MET A 104 13.36 3.74 9.07
CA MET A 104 14.28 4.12 8.00
C MET A 104 13.55 4.31 6.67
N PHE A 105 12.54 3.48 6.38
CA PHE A 105 11.67 3.66 5.22
C PHE A 105 10.94 5.01 5.29
N THR A 106 10.37 5.37 6.45
CA THR A 106 9.71 6.66 6.64
C THR A 106 10.67 7.83 6.43
N ARG A 107 11.92 7.73 6.92
CA ARG A 107 12.98 8.73 6.65
C ARG A 107 13.36 8.79 5.16
N LEU A 108 13.24 7.68 4.44
CA LEU A 108 13.50 7.62 3.00
C LEU A 108 12.39 8.28 2.18
N ASP A 109 11.15 8.28 2.68
CA ASP A 109 9.96 8.88 2.04
C ASP A 109 9.81 10.41 2.23
N CYS A 110 10.78 11.07 2.87
CA CYS A 110 10.75 12.52 3.12
C CYS A 110 11.13 13.39 1.91
N THR A 111 10.64 13.07 0.71
CA THR A 111 10.87 13.90 -0.51
C THR A 111 10.17 15.25 -0.40
N SER A 112 10.92 16.34 -0.59
CA SER A 112 10.33 17.68 -0.70
C SER A 112 10.16 18.12 -2.15
N GLY A 113 9.23 19.04 -2.41
CA GLY A 113 9.06 19.63 -3.73
C GLY A 113 10.34 20.32 -4.25
N VAL A 114 11.14 20.91 -3.34
CA VAL A 114 12.45 21.50 -3.68
C VAL A 114 13.42 20.44 -4.21
N GLU A 115 13.43 19.25 -3.61
CA GLU A 115 14.28 18.15 -4.08
C GLU A 115 13.83 17.63 -5.45
N VAL A 116 12.52 17.62 -5.73
CA VAL A 116 11.98 17.26 -7.04
C VAL A 116 12.37 18.30 -8.10
N MET A 117 12.26 19.60 -7.80
CA MET A 117 12.58 20.68 -8.73
C MET A 117 14.10 20.85 -8.96
N PHE A 118 14.90 20.66 -7.91
CA PHE A 118 16.34 20.88 -7.93
C PHE A 118 17.08 19.62 -7.47
N PRO A 119 17.07 18.53 -8.26
CA PRO A 119 17.62 17.25 -7.85
C PRO A 119 19.13 17.28 -7.59
N SER A 120 19.87 18.27 -8.11
CA SER A 120 21.30 18.44 -7.81
C SER A 120 21.57 19.11 -6.46
N LEU A 121 20.57 19.76 -5.86
CA LEU A 121 20.74 20.48 -4.60
C LEU A 121 20.93 19.49 -3.44
N VAL A 122 21.90 19.76 -2.58
CA VAL A 122 22.13 18.98 -1.36
C VAL A 122 21.31 19.58 -0.23
N THR A 123 20.10 19.09 -0.04
CA THR A 123 19.22 19.49 1.07
C THR A 123 19.44 18.62 2.31
N PRO A 124 19.05 19.08 3.52
CA PRO A 124 19.04 18.24 4.72
C PRO A 124 18.28 16.92 4.52
N ASN A 125 17.09 16.96 3.91
CA ASN A 125 16.29 15.77 3.60
C ASN A 125 17.05 14.79 2.70
N LYS A 126 17.77 15.29 1.69
CA LYS A 126 18.56 14.45 0.79
C LYS A 126 19.72 13.76 1.52
N ARG A 127 20.34 14.43 2.50
CA ARG A 127 21.37 13.81 3.37
C ARG A 127 20.75 12.72 4.23
N GLN A 128 19.62 13.00 4.89
CA GLN A 128 18.89 12.04 5.71
C GLN A 128 18.48 10.79 4.93
N LYS A 129 17.96 10.96 3.71
CA LYS A 129 17.62 9.85 2.82
C LYS A 129 18.81 9.00 2.42
N LYS A 130 19.94 9.64 2.09
CA LYS A 130 21.17 8.93 1.73
C LYS A 130 21.67 8.09 2.90
N GLU A 131 21.59 8.63 4.11
CA GLU A 131 21.91 7.90 5.33
C GLU A 131 20.94 6.73 5.56
N ALA A 132 19.63 6.98 5.59
CA ALA A 132 18.61 5.94 5.75
C ALA A 132 18.73 4.84 4.69
N GLY A 133 18.95 5.19 3.43
CA GLY A 133 19.19 4.23 2.35
C GLY A 133 20.46 3.42 2.53
N ARG A 134 21.55 4.03 3.04
CA ARG A 134 22.79 3.31 3.35
C ARG A 134 22.58 2.29 4.45
N GLU A 135 21.93 2.66 5.55
CA GLU A 135 21.73 1.71 6.65
C GLU A 135 20.65 0.66 6.32
N LEU A 136 19.63 0.97 5.51
CA LEU A 136 18.71 -0.06 4.97
C LEU A 136 19.47 -1.08 4.13
N PHE A 137 20.34 -0.61 3.24
CA PHE A 137 21.20 -1.48 2.46
C PHE A 137 22.11 -2.34 3.36
N GLN A 138 22.69 -1.77 4.42
CA GLN A 138 23.52 -2.53 5.36
C GLN A 138 22.73 -3.62 6.08
N ILE A 139 21.49 -3.35 6.50
CA ILE A 139 20.62 -4.37 7.12
C ILE A 139 20.36 -5.51 6.14
N MET A 140 19.91 -5.17 4.92
CA MET A 140 19.61 -6.17 3.88
C MET A 140 20.85 -6.98 3.50
N HIS A 141 21.99 -6.31 3.31
CA HIS A 141 23.28 -6.94 3.02
C HIS A 141 23.70 -7.90 4.13
N THR A 142 23.58 -7.49 5.40
CA THR A 142 23.92 -8.35 6.55
C THR A 142 23.07 -9.62 6.59
N ILE A 143 21.76 -9.51 6.29
CA ILE A 143 20.86 -10.66 6.21
C ILE A 143 21.30 -11.61 5.08
N MET A 144 21.56 -11.07 3.89
CA MET A 144 21.99 -11.87 2.73
C MET A 144 23.33 -12.55 2.96
N GLU A 145 24.30 -11.84 3.54
CA GLU A 145 25.61 -12.41 3.92
C GLU A 145 25.47 -13.50 4.97
N LYS A 146 24.65 -13.29 6.00
CA LYS A 146 24.39 -14.32 7.01
C LYS A 146 23.83 -15.59 6.36
N ARG A 147 22.84 -15.47 5.47
CA ARG A 147 22.27 -16.61 4.73
C ARG A 147 23.32 -17.35 3.89
N ARG A 148 24.21 -16.61 3.20
CA ARG A 148 25.32 -17.21 2.42
C ARG A 148 26.31 -17.97 3.31
N GLN A 149 26.62 -17.43 4.48
CA GLN A 149 27.59 -18.01 5.41
C GLN A 149 27.05 -19.21 6.18
N SER A 150 25.80 -19.13 6.65
CA SER A 150 25.15 -20.21 7.42
C SER A 150 24.62 -21.34 6.54
N GLY A 151 24.34 -21.05 5.26
CA GLY A 151 23.61 -21.95 4.37
C GLY A 151 22.11 -22.01 4.64
N GLU A 152 21.60 -21.21 5.59
CA GLU A 152 20.17 -21.08 5.85
C GLU A 152 19.48 -20.43 4.64
N ARG A 153 18.31 -20.96 4.29
CA ARG A 153 17.53 -20.50 3.13
C ARG A 153 16.16 -20.05 3.59
N GLY A 154 15.79 -18.83 3.23
CA GLY A 154 14.43 -18.33 3.44
C GLY A 154 13.50 -18.80 2.33
N ASP A 155 12.23 -19.06 2.63
CA ASP A 155 11.20 -19.07 1.58
C ASP A 155 10.58 -17.66 1.53
N ASP A 156 11.22 -16.75 0.81
CA ASP A 156 10.77 -15.37 0.60
C ASP A 156 11.31 -14.77 -0.70
N ALA A 157 10.92 -13.53 -1.01
CA ALA A 157 11.34 -12.85 -2.23
C ALA A 157 12.86 -12.60 -2.25
N MET A 158 13.46 -12.21 -1.13
CA MET A 158 14.90 -12.03 -1.01
C MET A 158 15.65 -13.31 -1.41
N GLN A 159 15.30 -14.48 -0.86
CA GLN A 159 16.00 -15.72 -1.20
C GLN A 159 15.84 -16.06 -2.68
N ARG A 160 14.64 -15.93 -3.23
CA ARG A 160 14.39 -16.25 -4.65
C ARG A 160 15.21 -15.36 -5.59
N LEU A 161 15.40 -14.09 -5.25
CA LEU A 161 16.24 -13.18 -6.03
C LEU A 161 17.75 -13.48 -5.85
N MET A 162 18.17 -13.88 -4.64
CA MET A 162 19.54 -14.38 -4.41
C MET A 162 19.82 -15.62 -5.27
N ASP A 163 18.85 -16.54 -5.37
CA ASP A 163 18.97 -17.76 -6.16
C ASP A 163 18.97 -17.49 -7.67
N ASP A 164 18.23 -16.47 -8.12
CA ASP A 164 18.23 -15.98 -9.50
C ASP A 164 19.57 -15.29 -9.86
N GLY A 165 20.47 -15.07 -8.88
CA GLY A 165 21.80 -14.50 -9.07
C GLY A 165 21.84 -12.96 -9.09
N ASP A 166 20.77 -12.29 -8.65
CA ASP A 166 20.75 -10.84 -8.51
C ASP A 166 21.75 -10.36 -7.44
N SER A 167 22.34 -9.19 -7.64
CA SER A 167 23.24 -8.59 -6.65
C SER A 167 22.49 -8.05 -5.44
N ASP A 168 23.17 -7.95 -4.29
CA ASP A 168 22.61 -7.40 -3.04
C ASP A 168 21.97 -6.03 -3.23
N LEU A 169 22.55 -5.23 -4.11
CA LEU A 169 22.06 -3.90 -4.45
C LEU A 169 20.74 -3.97 -5.24
N GLU A 170 20.65 -4.86 -6.24
CA GLU A 170 19.43 -5.08 -7.03
C GLU A 170 18.29 -5.63 -6.16
N ILE A 171 18.60 -6.60 -5.29
CA ILE A 171 17.66 -7.20 -4.34
C ILE A 171 17.15 -6.13 -3.37
N THR A 172 18.06 -5.37 -2.75
CA THR A 172 17.69 -4.28 -1.85
C THR A 172 16.81 -3.25 -2.56
N PHE A 173 17.16 -2.86 -3.79
CA PHE A 173 16.35 -1.94 -4.58
C PHE A 173 14.97 -2.50 -4.90
N PHE A 174 14.86 -3.79 -5.21
CA PHE A 174 13.58 -4.43 -5.46
C PHE A 174 12.68 -4.33 -4.23
N ILE A 175 13.20 -4.74 -3.06
CA ILE A 175 12.45 -4.75 -1.79
C ILE A 175 12.03 -3.32 -1.41
N VAL A 176 12.95 -2.36 -1.45
CA VAL A 176 12.64 -0.96 -1.10
C VAL A 176 11.58 -0.37 -2.04
N ARG A 177 11.67 -0.64 -3.35
CA ARG A 177 10.66 -0.18 -4.33
C ARG A 177 9.31 -0.85 -4.15
N ALA A 178 9.30 -2.14 -3.79
CA ALA A 178 8.09 -2.87 -3.43
C ALA A 178 7.40 -2.22 -2.22
N LEU A 179 8.16 -1.88 -1.18
CA LEU A 179 7.65 -1.19 0.01
C LEU A 179 7.09 0.19 -0.32
N PHE A 180 7.75 0.97 -1.18
CA PHE A 180 7.21 2.25 -1.67
C PHE A 180 5.88 2.08 -2.42
N ALA A 181 5.77 1.06 -3.27
CA ALA A 181 4.56 0.81 -4.03
C ALA A 181 3.39 0.35 -3.14
N GLY A 182 3.66 -0.50 -2.15
CA GLY A 182 2.66 -1.06 -1.24
C GLY A 182 2.25 -0.09 -0.14
N LEU A 183 3.21 0.50 0.57
CA LEU A 183 2.95 1.16 1.85
C LEU A 183 2.34 2.57 1.71
N LEU A 184 2.81 3.35 0.72
CA LEU A 184 2.27 4.69 0.43
C LEU A 184 0.82 4.65 -0.07
N ASN A 185 0.35 3.48 -0.51
CA ASN A 185 -1.01 3.29 -0.98
C ASN A 185 -1.79 2.39 -0.03
N THR A 186 -1.54 1.08 -0.05
CA THR A 186 -2.30 0.12 0.76
C THR A 186 -2.19 0.42 2.24
N GLY A 187 -1.01 0.77 2.75
CA GLY A 187 -0.83 1.13 4.17
C GLY A 187 -1.75 2.28 4.59
N VAL A 188 -1.72 3.39 3.85
CA VAL A 188 -2.59 4.55 4.09
C VAL A 188 -4.07 4.18 3.97
N ASN A 189 -4.45 3.45 2.92
CA ASN A 189 -5.86 3.14 2.68
C ASN A 189 -6.43 2.13 3.68
N ALA A 190 -5.64 1.13 4.08
CA ALA A 190 -6.02 0.15 5.09
C ALA A 190 -6.17 0.80 6.48
N SER A 191 -5.36 1.80 6.81
CA SER A 191 -5.51 2.62 8.03
C SER A 191 -6.76 3.51 8.00
N TRP A 192 -7.14 4.04 6.85
CA TRP A 192 -8.34 4.87 6.75
C TRP A 192 -9.66 4.09 6.83
N ILE A 193 -9.69 2.83 6.38
CA ILE A 193 -10.93 2.04 6.32
C ILE A 193 -11.58 1.90 7.71
N PRO A 194 -10.89 1.44 8.77
CA PRO A 194 -11.46 1.37 10.13
C PRO A 194 -11.99 2.72 10.62
N VAL A 195 -11.28 3.82 10.32
CA VAL A 195 -11.69 5.18 10.70
C VAL A 195 -13.01 5.55 10.02
N TYR A 196 -13.16 5.27 8.73
CA TYR A 196 -14.42 5.52 8.01
C TYR A 196 -15.55 4.63 8.48
N LEU A 197 -15.29 3.34 8.76
CA LEU A 197 -16.29 2.44 9.31
C LEU A 197 -16.70 2.83 10.73
N ALA A 198 -15.80 3.41 11.52
CA ALA A 198 -16.13 3.94 12.83
C ALA A 198 -17.06 5.17 12.74
N GLN A 199 -16.98 5.92 11.65
CA GLN A 199 -17.82 7.09 11.37
C GLN A 199 -19.17 6.73 10.73
N ASP A 200 -19.20 5.80 9.77
CA ASP A 200 -20.40 5.34 9.07
C ASP A 200 -20.81 3.94 9.56
N THR A 201 -21.70 3.92 10.55
CA THR A 201 -22.17 2.69 11.19
C THR A 201 -22.94 1.78 10.24
N GLU A 202 -23.63 2.33 9.23
CA GLU A 202 -24.35 1.52 8.24
C GLU A 202 -23.37 0.73 7.37
N TRP A 203 -22.25 1.34 6.95
CA TRP A 203 -21.20 0.62 6.23
C TRP A 203 -20.45 -0.36 7.12
N ARG A 204 -20.21 -0.02 8.39
CA ARG A 204 -19.64 -0.97 9.36
C ARG A 204 -20.50 -2.23 9.49
N ASP A 205 -21.81 -2.07 9.61
CA ASP A 205 -22.72 -3.20 9.81
C ASP A 205 -22.85 -4.05 8.53
N ARG A 206 -22.78 -3.44 7.34
CA ARG A 206 -22.67 -4.18 6.07
C ARG A 206 -21.38 -5.01 6.00
N VAL A 207 -20.24 -4.42 6.36
CA VAL A 207 -18.95 -5.14 6.40
C VAL A 207 -19.00 -6.28 7.43
N ARG A 208 -19.61 -6.06 8.61
CA ARG A 208 -19.80 -7.12 9.61
C ARG A 208 -20.63 -8.27 9.07
N THR A 209 -21.76 -7.97 8.44
CA THR A 209 -22.64 -8.98 7.84
C THR A 209 -21.88 -9.84 6.81
N GLU A 210 -21.07 -9.20 5.97
CA GLU A 210 -20.22 -9.88 5.00
C GLU A 210 -19.16 -10.79 5.65
N VAL A 211 -18.45 -10.26 6.66
CA VAL A 211 -17.42 -11.00 7.40
C VAL A 211 -18.04 -12.19 8.15
N ASP A 212 -19.18 -12.00 8.78
CA ASP A 212 -19.89 -13.05 9.52
C ASP A 212 -20.40 -14.17 8.60
N ALA A 213 -20.77 -13.84 7.36
CA ALA A 213 -21.15 -14.83 6.34
C ALA A 213 -19.96 -15.72 5.95
N ILE A 214 -18.77 -15.15 5.77
CA ILE A 214 -17.53 -15.91 5.52
C ILE A 214 -17.17 -16.77 6.73
N ILE A 215 -17.23 -16.22 7.94
CA ILE A 215 -16.99 -16.99 9.18
C ILE A 215 -17.96 -18.16 9.27
N SER A 216 -19.24 -17.94 9.03
CA SER A 216 -20.26 -19.00 9.07
C SER A 216 -20.02 -20.11 8.05
N LYS A 217 -19.50 -19.76 6.86
CA LYS A 217 -19.14 -20.73 5.81
C LYS A 217 -17.99 -21.66 6.21
N TYR A 218 -17.02 -21.17 6.98
CA TYR A 218 -15.78 -21.89 7.31
C TYR A 218 -15.71 -22.43 8.75
N ARG A 219 -16.66 -22.02 9.61
CA ARG A 219 -16.74 -22.46 11.00
C ARG A 219 -17.12 -23.94 11.06
N GLN A 220 -16.36 -24.71 11.83
CA GLN A 220 -16.60 -26.15 11.99
C GLN A 220 -17.32 -26.47 13.30
N THR A 221 -17.05 -25.70 14.36
CA THR A 221 -17.69 -25.87 15.67
C THR A 221 -18.15 -24.52 16.23
N ALA A 222 -19.13 -24.54 17.13
CA ALA A 222 -19.69 -23.31 17.71
C ALA A 222 -18.64 -22.50 18.49
N ASP A 223 -17.80 -23.18 19.28
CA ASP A 223 -16.83 -22.55 20.20
C ASP A 223 -15.49 -22.19 19.54
N GLU A 224 -15.40 -22.32 18.22
CA GLU A 224 -14.17 -22.07 17.49
C GLU A 224 -13.77 -20.59 17.53
N ALA A 225 -12.48 -20.34 17.80
CA ALA A 225 -11.93 -18.99 17.73
C ALA A 225 -12.00 -18.47 16.29
N VAL A 226 -12.47 -17.24 16.14
CA VAL A 226 -12.67 -16.62 14.83
C VAL A 226 -11.38 -16.56 14.01
N THR A 227 -10.23 -16.40 14.66
CA THR A 227 -8.90 -16.43 14.01
C THR A 227 -8.61 -17.78 13.35
N ASP A 228 -9.01 -18.89 13.98
CA ASP A 228 -8.80 -20.23 13.43
C ASP A 228 -9.72 -20.48 12.23
N VAL A 229 -10.95 -19.94 12.28
CA VAL A 229 -11.86 -19.94 11.13
C VAL A 229 -11.27 -19.18 9.95
N LEU A 230 -10.82 -17.94 10.19
CA LEU A 230 -10.23 -17.08 9.15
C LEU A 230 -8.93 -17.66 8.58
N ALA A 231 -8.14 -18.36 9.39
CA ALA A 231 -6.92 -19.04 8.95
C ALA A 231 -7.18 -20.14 7.91
N ARG A 232 -8.40 -20.69 7.83
CA ARG A 232 -8.81 -21.71 6.86
C ARG A 232 -9.55 -21.16 5.64
N VAL A 233 -9.83 -19.86 5.60
CA VAL A 233 -10.47 -19.26 4.43
C VAL A 233 -9.53 -19.42 3.24
N GLU A 234 -10.04 -20.01 2.16
CA GLU A 234 -9.25 -20.26 0.95
C GLU A 234 -8.95 -18.95 0.22
N LEU A 235 -7.88 -18.94 -0.59
CA LEU A 235 -7.45 -17.75 -1.33
C LEU A 235 -8.59 -17.17 -2.18
N GLU A 236 -9.36 -18.01 -2.87
CA GLU A 236 -10.45 -17.57 -3.73
C GLU A 236 -11.53 -16.79 -2.94
N ASP A 237 -11.86 -17.24 -1.74
CA ASP A 237 -12.81 -16.52 -0.87
C ASP A 237 -12.19 -15.26 -0.25
N TRP A 238 -10.89 -15.22 0.01
CA TRP A 238 -10.22 -13.97 0.35
C TRP A 238 -10.24 -12.95 -0.80
N GLU A 239 -10.15 -13.40 -2.04
CA GLU A 239 -10.13 -12.53 -3.21
C GLU A 239 -11.53 -12.03 -3.60
N GLU A 240 -12.56 -12.86 -3.47
CA GLU A 240 -13.90 -12.59 -4.00
C GLU A 240 -14.99 -12.45 -2.92
N GLY A 241 -14.75 -12.96 -1.72
CA GLY A 241 -15.74 -13.03 -0.62
C GLY A 241 -15.97 -11.73 0.16
N PHE A 242 -15.26 -10.64 -0.20
CA PHE A 242 -15.34 -9.36 0.52
C PHE A 242 -15.69 -8.15 -0.38
N PRO A 243 -16.77 -8.20 -1.17
CA PRO A 243 -17.14 -7.10 -2.07
C PRO A 243 -17.41 -5.76 -1.35
N THR A 244 -17.93 -5.79 -0.12
CA THR A 244 -18.23 -4.59 0.68
C THR A 244 -16.94 -3.94 1.16
N ILE A 245 -15.98 -4.71 1.67
CA ILE A 245 -14.64 -4.20 1.97
C ILE A 245 -13.96 -3.67 0.70
N ALA A 246 -14.12 -4.35 -0.45
CA ALA A 246 -13.57 -3.88 -1.72
C ALA A 246 -14.15 -2.51 -2.15
N LEU A 247 -15.44 -2.25 -1.88
CA LEU A 247 -16.04 -0.93 -2.10
C LEU A 247 -15.51 0.12 -1.13
N ALA A 248 -15.36 -0.21 0.14
CA ALA A 248 -14.77 0.67 1.15
C ALA A 248 -13.32 1.05 0.78
N LEU A 249 -12.51 0.08 0.34
CA LEU A 249 -11.16 0.31 -0.17
C LEU A 249 -11.18 1.19 -1.41
N LYS A 250 -12.08 0.93 -2.37
CA LYS A 250 -12.20 1.73 -3.59
C LYS A 250 -12.47 3.20 -3.27
N GLU A 251 -13.38 3.47 -2.33
CA GLU A 251 -13.67 4.84 -1.87
C GLU A 251 -12.51 5.45 -1.09
N SER A 252 -11.86 4.67 -0.22
CA SER A 252 -10.67 5.13 0.51
C SER A 252 -9.59 5.60 -0.47
N ILE A 253 -9.32 4.84 -1.53
CA ILE A 253 -8.32 5.20 -2.55
C ILE A 253 -8.70 6.50 -3.25
N ARG A 254 -9.98 6.69 -3.58
CA ARG A 254 -10.47 7.93 -4.20
C ARG A 254 -10.23 9.14 -3.29
N MET A 255 -10.42 8.96 -1.98
CA MET A 255 -10.32 10.03 -0.98
C MET A 255 -8.88 10.36 -0.57
N ASN A 256 -8.02 9.35 -0.53
CA ASN A 256 -6.75 9.40 0.21
C ASN A 256 -5.50 9.21 -0.64
N VAL A 257 -5.65 9.03 -1.96
CA VAL A 257 -4.51 8.95 -2.88
C VAL A 257 -4.52 10.15 -3.83
N PRO A 258 -4.25 11.37 -3.30
CA PRO A 258 -4.05 12.53 -4.14
C PRO A 258 -2.73 12.36 -4.89
N GLY A 259 -2.58 13.08 -5.99
CA GLY A 259 -1.30 13.17 -6.66
C GLY A 259 -1.39 13.59 -8.12
N SER A 260 -0.19 13.70 -8.69
CA SER A 260 0.03 14.11 -10.07
C SER A 260 0.68 12.98 -10.85
N ALA A 261 0.03 12.52 -11.91
CA ALA A 261 0.64 11.62 -12.87
C ALA A 261 1.44 12.42 -13.90
N PHE A 262 2.77 12.21 -13.93
CA PHE A 262 3.66 12.86 -14.89
C PHE A 262 4.13 11.90 -15.99
N ARG A 263 4.21 12.38 -17.23
CA ARG A 263 4.87 11.67 -18.34
C ARG A 263 5.66 12.65 -19.20
N LYS A 264 6.93 12.33 -19.46
CA LYS A 264 7.77 13.09 -20.39
C LYS A 264 7.59 12.56 -21.82
N ASN A 265 7.39 13.46 -22.78
CA ASN A 265 7.38 13.11 -24.20
C ASN A 265 8.81 12.79 -24.68
N MET A 266 9.12 11.49 -24.71
CA MET A 266 10.40 10.96 -25.19
C MET A 266 10.33 10.43 -26.63
N SER A 267 9.32 10.80 -27.42
CA SER A 267 9.12 10.26 -28.78
C SER A 267 10.09 10.83 -29.83
N GLY A 268 10.86 11.85 -29.46
CA GLY A 268 11.77 12.54 -30.38
C GLY A 268 11.09 13.61 -31.24
N LYS A 269 9.77 13.76 -31.15
CA LYS A 269 8.96 14.75 -31.88
C LYS A 269 7.77 15.24 -31.05
N ASP A 270 7.10 16.26 -31.55
CA ASP A 270 5.86 16.77 -30.99
C ASP A 270 4.73 15.73 -31.14
N ILE A 271 3.88 15.63 -30.12
CA ILE A 271 2.72 14.73 -30.11
C ILE A 271 1.45 15.58 -30.06
N GLN A 272 0.64 15.50 -31.11
CA GLN A 272 -0.71 16.07 -31.07
C GLN A 272 -1.64 15.15 -30.29
N ILE A 273 -2.41 15.72 -29.35
CA ILE A 273 -3.45 14.97 -28.63
C ILE A 273 -4.60 14.69 -29.61
N PRO A 274 -4.95 13.42 -29.85
CA PRO A 274 -6.01 13.06 -30.80
C PRO A 274 -7.31 13.82 -30.50
N GLY A 275 -7.93 14.37 -31.54
CA GLY A 275 -9.20 15.11 -31.42
C GLY A 275 -9.08 16.54 -30.88
N THR A 276 -7.86 17.05 -30.67
CA THR A 276 -7.64 18.44 -30.23
C THR A 276 -6.53 19.10 -31.05
N ASN A 277 -6.42 20.43 -30.97
CA ASN A 277 -5.29 21.19 -31.52
C ASN A 277 -4.11 21.29 -30.52
N THR A 278 -4.21 20.62 -29.37
CA THR A 278 -3.19 20.68 -28.32
C THR A 278 -2.01 19.78 -28.69
N ILE A 279 -0.81 20.37 -28.63
CA ILE A 279 0.45 19.69 -28.90
C ILE A 279 1.21 19.53 -27.57
N ILE A 280 1.71 18.33 -27.32
CA ILE A 280 2.71 18.05 -26.28
C ILE A 280 4.08 18.11 -26.97
N PRO A 281 4.87 19.18 -26.75
CA PRO A 281 6.15 19.33 -27.42
C PRO A 281 7.10 18.18 -27.09
N LYS A 282 8.05 17.93 -27.98
CA LYS A 282 9.19 17.06 -27.68
C LYS A 282 9.84 17.49 -26.36
N ASP A 283 10.19 16.50 -25.52
CA ASP A 283 10.84 16.68 -24.21
C ASP A 283 9.99 17.40 -23.14
N ALA A 284 8.76 17.83 -23.44
CA ALA A 284 7.85 18.39 -22.46
C ALA A 284 7.26 17.32 -21.52
N PHE A 285 6.83 17.75 -20.33
CA PHE A 285 6.06 16.93 -19.41
C PHE A 285 4.56 17.19 -19.60
N ALA A 286 3.79 16.11 -19.73
CA ALA A 286 2.36 16.12 -19.49
C ALA A 286 2.12 15.77 -18.01
N CYS A 287 1.32 16.58 -17.32
CA CYS A 287 0.86 16.34 -15.95
C CYS A 287 -0.65 16.13 -15.95
N PHE A 288 -1.13 15.23 -15.11
CA PHE A 288 -2.54 14.98 -14.89
C PHE A 288 -2.81 14.83 -13.39
N LEU A 289 -3.68 15.67 -12.83
CA LEU A 289 -4.08 15.59 -11.42
C LEU A 289 -5.17 14.53 -11.28
N LEU A 290 -4.97 13.57 -10.38
CA LEU A 290 -5.98 12.53 -10.14
C LEU A 290 -7.30 13.14 -9.61
N ASP A 291 -7.17 14.18 -8.80
CA ASP A 291 -8.29 14.90 -8.18
C ASP A 291 -9.18 15.62 -9.20
N ASP A 292 -8.68 15.98 -10.40
CA ASP A 292 -9.50 16.50 -11.50
C ASP A 292 -10.62 15.53 -11.91
N ARG A 293 -10.47 14.25 -11.55
CA ARG A 293 -11.49 13.21 -11.71
C ARG A 293 -12.07 12.81 -10.38
N HIS A 294 -11.23 12.45 -9.40
CA HIS A 294 -11.67 11.87 -8.14
C HIS A 294 -12.48 12.85 -7.29
N MET A 295 -12.21 14.16 -7.40
CA MET A 295 -12.92 15.20 -6.67
C MET A 295 -13.90 15.99 -7.55
N ASN A 296 -14.19 15.52 -8.77
CA ASN A 296 -15.04 16.23 -9.71
C ASN A 296 -16.54 16.04 -9.38
N PRO A 297 -17.29 17.11 -9.05
CA PRO A 297 -18.70 17.02 -8.68
C PRO A 297 -19.63 16.59 -9.83
N ASP A 298 -19.22 16.77 -11.09
CA ASP A 298 -20.00 16.29 -12.26
C ASP A 298 -19.94 14.76 -12.38
N ILE A 299 -18.91 14.13 -11.81
CA ILE A 299 -18.75 12.67 -11.77
C ILE A 299 -19.29 12.13 -10.44
N TYR A 300 -18.74 12.65 -9.35
CA TYR A 300 -18.97 12.16 -8.00
C TYR A 300 -19.82 13.14 -7.21
N VAL A 301 -21.04 12.73 -6.85
CA VAL A 301 -21.91 13.55 -6.00
C VAL A 301 -21.28 13.63 -4.61
N GLU A 302 -21.18 14.85 -4.07
CA GLU A 302 -20.48 15.15 -2.80
C GLU A 302 -19.08 14.51 -2.79
N PRO A 303 -18.16 15.00 -3.64
CA PRO A 303 -16.88 14.34 -3.88
C PRO A 303 -16.00 14.28 -2.64
N GLU A 304 -16.18 15.19 -1.68
CA GLU A 304 -15.42 15.24 -0.44
C GLU A 304 -15.96 14.29 0.65
N THR A 305 -17.10 13.64 0.40
CA THR A 305 -17.70 12.69 1.34
C THR A 305 -17.28 11.27 1.01
N TRP A 306 -16.76 10.54 2.01
CA TRP A 306 -16.54 9.10 1.90
C TRP A 306 -17.89 8.39 1.80
N ASN A 307 -18.21 7.85 0.63
CA ASN A 307 -19.48 7.19 0.38
C ASN A 307 -19.35 6.01 -0.60
N PRO A 308 -19.08 4.79 -0.12
CA PRO A 308 -18.94 3.63 -1.00
C PRO A 308 -20.23 3.26 -1.76
N ARG A 309 -21.41 3.82 -1.40
CA ARG A 309 -22.67 3.57 -2.13
C ARG A 309 -22.60 4.10 -3.56
N ARG A 310 -21.66 5.00 -3.87
CA ARG A 310 -21.50 5.58 -5.22
C ARG A 310 -21.14 4.55 -6.30
N TYR A 311 -20.62 3.40 -5.91
CA TYR A 311 -20.22 2.32 -6.83
C TYR A 311 -21.30 1.25 -7.03
N LEU A 312 -22.36 1.29 -6.24
CA LEU A 312 -23.47 0.34 -6.35
C LEU A 312 -24.26 0.56 -7.65
N GLU A 313 -24.99 -0.47 -8.04
CA GLU A 313 -25.94 -0.39 -9.14
C GLU A 313 -26.94 0.77 -8.91
N GLY A 314 -27.29 1.48 -9.99
CA GLY A 314 -28.10 2.69 -9.94
C GLY A 314 -27.31 4.00 -9.81
N ARG A 315 -26.17 4.02 -9.11
CA ARG A 315 -25.27 5.19 -9.07
C ARG A 315 -24.09 5.05 -10.03
N ALA A 316 -23.33 3.95 -9.92
CA ALA A 316 -22.20 3.60 -10.77
C ALA A 316 -21.32 4.79 -11.19
N GLU A 317 -20.99 5.68 -10.25
CA GLU A 317 -20.43 7.00 -10.55
C GLU A 317 -19.05 6.91 -11.21
N ASP A 318 -18.30 5.86 -10.88
CA ASP A 318 -17.02 5.51 -11.48
C ASP A 318 -17.11 5.10 -12.97
N LYS A 319 -18.33 4.92 -13.49
CA LYS A 319 -18.60 4.55 -14.89
C LYS A 319 -19.24 5.69 -15.69
N LYS A 320 -19.59 6.82 -15.06
CA LYS A 320 -20.24 7.97 -15.75
C LYS A 320 -19.39 8.59 -16.86
N SER A 321 -18.08 8.43 -16.80
CA SER A 321 -17.16 9.00 -17.77
C SER A 321 -15.90 8.15 -17.90
N PRO A 322 -15.24 8.10 -19.09
CA PRO A 322 -13.98 7.42 -19.24
C PRO A 322 -12.96 7.88 -18.19
N ASN A 323 -12.24 6.95 -17.56
CA ASN A 323 -11.25 7.27 -16.53
C ASN A 323 -11.83 8.12 -15.37
N ALA A 324 -13.11 7.93 -15.02
CA ALA A 324 -13.69 8.55 -13.82
C ALA A 324 -12.99 8.06 -12.54
N TYR A 325 -12.67 6.76 -12.48
CA TYR A 325 -11.85 6.19 -11.40
C TYR A 325 -10.45 5.84 -11.91
N LEU A 326 -9.43 6.22 -11.14
CA LEU A 326 -8.00 6.11 -11.49
C LEU A 326 -7.14 5.48 -10.38
N GLY A 327 -7.76 4.99 -9.30
CA GLY A 327 -7.05 4.51 -8.11
C GLY A 327 -6.14 3.30 -8.35
N TRP A 328 -6.42 2.50 -9.39
CA TRP A 328 -5.60 1.35 -9.79
C TRP A 328 -4.76 1.62 -11.05
N GLY A 329 -4.59 2.89 -11.44
CA GLY A 329 -4.01 3.23 -12.73
C GLY A 329 -4.94 2.88 -13.91
N THR A 330 -4.51 3.23 -15.13
CA THR A 330 -5.29 2.99 -16.36
C THR A 330 -4.37 2.81 -17.57
N GLY A 331 -4.91 2.31 -18.68
CA GLY A 331 -4.23 2.17 -19.96
C GLY A 331 -3.00 1.26 -19.90
N LEU A 332 -1.84 1.78 -20.33
CA LEU A 332 -0.58 1.02 -20.40
C LEU A 332 0.07 0.78 -19.04
N HIS A 333 -0.41 1.43 -17.98
CA HIS A 333 0.21 1.39 -16.66
C HIS A 333 -0.83 1.07 -15.57
N PRO A 334 -1.52 -0.07 -15.64
CA PRO A 334 -2.36 -0.52 -14.54
C PRO A 334 -1.46 -0.92 -13.35
N CYS A 335 -2.01 -0.80 -12.14
CA CYS A 335 -1.34 -1.23 -10.92
C CYS A 335 -1.13 -2.75 -10.96
N LEU A 336 0.14 -3.17 -10.91
CA LEU A 336 0.51 -4.58 -10.91
C LEU A 336 0.21 -5.27 -9.57
N GLY A 337 0.08 -4.48 -8.50
CA GLY A 337 -0.17 -4.96 -7.14
C GLY A 337 -1.65 -5.05 -6.78
N THR A 338 -2.60 -4.69 -7.65
CA THR A 338 -4.03 -4.63 -7.29
C THR A 338 -4.55 -5.92 -6.65
N ARG A 339 -4.14 -7.07 -7.18
CA ARG A 339 -4.53 -8.38 -6.63
C ARG A 339 -4.08 -8.53 -5.17
N PHE A 340 -2.80 -8.29 -4.92
CA PHE A 340 -2.22 -8.42 -3.58
C PHE A 340 -2.70 -7.35 -2.61
N ALA A 341 -2.79 -6.09 -3.05
CA ALA A 341 -3.29 -4.97 -2.24
C ALA A 341 -4.72 -5.21 -1.75
N LYS A 342 -5.60 -5.78 -2.59
CA LYS A 342 -6.93 -6.20 -2.17
C LYS A 342 -6.88 -7.34 -1.16
N LEU A 343 -6.08 -8.37 -1.44
CA LEU A 343 -5.93 -9.52 -0.56
C LEU A 343 -5.51 -9.10 0.85
N GLU A 344 -4.40 -8.36 0.98
CA GLU A 344 -3.90 -7.93 2.31
C GLU A 344 -4.89 -7.00 3.03
N THR A 345 -5.58 -6.12 2.29
CA THR A 345 -6.62 -5.25 2.88
C THR A 345 -7.84 -6.05 3.35
N HIS A 346 -8.33 -7.00 2.54
CA HIS A 346 -9.45 -7.85 2.92
C HIS A 346 -9.11 -8.64 4.17
N MET A 347 -7.94 -9.28 4.22
CA MET A 347 -7.49 -10.06 5.37
C MET A 347 -7.38 -9.20 6.64
N ALA A 348 -6.72 -8.03 6.55
CA ALA A 348 -6.52 -7.15 7.69
C ALA A 348 -7.85 -6.58 8.21
N VAL A 349 -8.68 -6.02 7.33
CA VAL A 349 -9.95 -5.37 7.72
C VAL A 349 -10.97 -6.40 8.18
N ALA A 350 -11.12 -7.52 7.47
CA ALA A 350 -12.05 -8.57 7.88
C ALA A 350 -11.69 -9.13 9.25
N THR A 351 -10.41 -9.44 9.49
CA THR A 351 -9.97 -9.96 10.79
C THR A 351 -10.17 -8.94 11.91
N PHE A 352 -9.94 -7.65 11.65
CA PHE A 352 -10.19 -6.59 12.63
C PHE A 352 -11.69 -6.50 12.99
N VAL A 353 -12.57 -6.39 11.98
CA VAL A 353 -14.02 -6.28 12.17
C VAL A 353 -14.62 -7.54 12.79
N ALA A 354 -14.05 -8.70 12.49
CA ALA A 354 -14.45 -9.98 13.07
C ALA A 354 -14.19 -10.05 14.58
N ARG A 355 -13.12 -9.39 15.04
CA ARG A 355 -12.61 -9.51 16.42
C ARG A 355 -13.02 -8.37 17.34
N PHE A 356 -13.37 -7.21 16.80
CA PHE A 356 -13.50 -6.00 17.61
C PHE A 356 -14.75 -5.17 17.33
N ASP A 357 -15.27 -4.57 18.39
CA ASP A 357 -16.06 -3.36 18.37
C ASP A 357 -15.13 -2.15 18.46
N PHE A 358 -15.45 -1.09 17.71
CA PHE A 358 -14.59 0.09 17.64
C PHE A 358 -15.37 1.36 17.33
N GLU A 359 -14.90 2.45 17.92
CA GLU A 359 -15.48 3.80 17.81
C GLU A 359 -14.36 4.85 17.74
N LEU A 360 -14.61 5.98 17.08
CA LEU A 360 -13.68 7.11 17.07
C LEU A 360 -13.58 7.71 18.47
N CYS A 361 -12.36 7.97 18.92
CA CYS A 361 -12.10 8.63 20.20
C CYS A 361 -10.97 9.66 20.09
N ASP A 362 -10.72 10.39 21.18
CA ASP A 362 -9.45 11.08 21.39
C ASP A 362 -8.39 10.15 22.00
N LYS A 363 -7.17 10.67 22.20
CA LYS A 363 -6.05 9.92 22.78
C LYS A 363 -6.31 9.35 24.19
N ASP A 364 -7.27 9.92 24.92
CA ASP A 364 -7.62 9.56 26.30
C ASP A 364 -8.90 8.68 26.33
N MET A 365 -9.31 8.14 25.17
CA MET A 365 -10.55 7.36 24.95
C MET A 365 -11.85 8.14 25.23
N GLY A 366 -11.77 9.46 25.28
CA GLY A 366 -12.91 10.36 25.31
C GLY A 366 -13.57 10.53 23.94
N PRO A 367 -14.74 11.18 23.86
CA PRO A 367 -15.40 11.47 22.60
C PRO A 367 -14.54 12.39 21.74
N ARG A 368 -14.33 12.04 20.47
CA ARG A 368 -13.66 12.94 19.53
C ARG A 368 -14.54 14.17 19.27
N THR A 369 -13.99 15.36 19.47
CA THR A 369 -14.69 16.64 19.24
C THR A 369 -14.30 17.33 17.93
N SER A 370 -13.14 16.97 17.38
CA SER A 370 -12.63 17.52 16.12
C SER A 370 -13.09 16.66 14.92
N PRO A 371 -13.35 17.27 13.75
CA PRO A 371 -13.62 16.50 12.54
C PRO A 371 -12.42 15.59 12.20
N LEU A 372 -12.67 14.58 11.36
CA LEU A 372 -11.57 13.84 10.76
C LEU A 372 -10.76 14.79 9.88
N PRO A 373 -9.41 14.70 9.90
CA PRO A 373 -8.60 15.49 9.02
C PRO A 373 -8.87 15.09 7.57
N VAL A 374 -8.78 16.09 6.70
CA VAL A 374 -8.82 15.87 5.27
C VAL A 374 -7.43 15.55 4.77
N THR A 375 -7.34 14.65 3.79
CA THR A 375 -6.08 14.37 3.11
C THR A 375 -5.52 15.65 2.50
N ASP A 376 -4.26 15.96 2.84
CA ASP A 376 -3.54 17.11 2.30
C ASP A 376 -3.24 16.87 0.81
N ARG A 377 -3.83 17.71 -0.03
CA ARG A 377 -3.77 17.63 -1.50
C ARG A 377 -2.64 18.45 -2.11
N ASP A 378 -1.91 19.22 -1.30
CA ASP A 378 -0.74 19.98 -1.76
C ASP A 378 0.51 19.10 -1.85
N TRP A 379 0.46 17.87 -1.32
CA TRP A 379 1.55 16.90 -1.44
C TRP A 379 1.52 16.12 -2.76
N HIS A 380 2.72 15.73 -3.19
CA HIS A 380 2.94 14.92 -4.39
C HIS A 380 2.60 13.43 -4.21
N SER A 381 2.31 12.99 -2.98
CA SER A 381 1.92 11.62 -2.64
C SER A 381 1.01 11.62 -1.41
N ALA A 382 0.23 10.56 -1.25
CA ALA A 382 -0.44 10.26 0.03
C ALA A 382 0.58 10.18 1.17
N LYS A 383 0.18 10.59 2.37
CA LYS A 383 0.99 10.54 3.59
C LYS A 383 0.21 9.88 4.74
N PRO A 384 0.87 9.05 5.56
CA PRO A 384 0.24 8.53 6.77
C PRO A 384 0.01 9.66 7.79
N ILE A 385 -1.08 9.56 8.57
CA ILE A 385 -1.45 10.52 9.61
C ILE A 385 -1.30 9.86 10.97
N PHE A 386 -0.10 9.88 11.53
CA PHE A 386 0.19 9.30 12.84
C PHE A 386 -0.22 10.22 13.99
N GLY A 387 -0.75 9.64 15.06
CA GLY A 387 -0.97 10.30 16.35
C GLY A 387 -2.26 11.12 16.44
N ASP A 388 -3.19 10.92 15.51
CA ASP A 388 -4.48 11.64 15.46
C ASP A 388 -5.67 10.69 15.21
N MET A 389 -5.45 9.49 14.67
CA MET A 389 -6.53 8.60 14.22
C MET A 389 -6.87 7.53 15.24
N TYR A 390 -7.29 7.94 16.43
CA TYR A 390 -7.53 7.04 17.55
C TYR A 390 -8.88 6.31 17.47
N LEU A 391 -8.83 5.02 17.79
CA LEU A 391 -9.97 4.15 17.98
C LEU A 391 -9.99 3.63 19.42
N LYS A 392 -11.18 3.64 20.02
CA LYS A 392 -11.47 2.89 21.24
C LYS A 392 -11.91 1.50 20.79
N ILE A 393 -11.16 0.48 21.16
CA ILE A 393 -11.33 -0.89 20.66
C ILE A 393 -11.72 -1.81 21.83
N THR A 394 -12.77 -2.60 21.66
CA THR A 394 -13.18 -3.63 22.61
C THR A 394 -13.37 -4.96 21.89
N LYS A 395 -13.22 -6.09 22.59
CA LYS A 395 -13.48 -7.41 22.00
C LYS A 395 -14.95 -7.49 21.57
N ARG A 396 -15.17 -7.93 20.33
CA ARG A 396 -16.50 -8.25 19.82
C ARG A 396 -17.00 -9.53 20.48
N GLN A 397 -18.26 -9.52 20.92
CA GLN A 397 -18.91 -10.69 21.52
C GLN A 397 -19.43 -11.68 20.48
#